data_AF-A0A933Z9I0-F1
#
_entry.id   AF-A0A933Z9I0-F1
#
_cell.length_a   1.000
_cell.length_b   1.000
_cell.length_c   1.000
_cell.angle_alpha   90.00
_cell.angle_beta   90.00
_cell.angle_gamma   90.00
#
_symmetry.space_group_name_H-M   'P 1'
#
loop_
_entity.id
_entity.type
_entity.pdbx_description
1 polymer ?
#
loop_
_entity_poly.entity_id
_entity_poly.type
_entity_poly.pdbx_seq_one_letter_code
_entity_poly.pdbx_strand_id
1 'polypeptide(L)'
;MERERAEGRGGRGVHRGLAIVGVLAAGMLSAMAGGCGSDSETPIVCKAGETRVCVGPGACQGGQLCTPQGSWSGCDCGSGGADGGIDAPSDVSTSEEAEASVPAPCEKNGKCPTSGMVEIQWPGGKGSYWIDAYEVRGAEYAVFEQEVTGGYVPPVTDKACEANGTYVRDSGCLHHYSTVTDAEIAEAGAYCVDYCDARAYCEWSGKHLCKLNAVHYQDGGYGSEDDEWANACSNGGQSPSSSNLPHNQCSAFDPPCPDVVPGLYDMQWSFEELVEVVDKVNPAYEDYAGLYGFQDIPPPGAPPPCYLMDSREKLSPGYSTSFRCCK
;
A
#
# COMPACT_ATOMS: atom_id res chain seq x y z
N MET A 1 -24.81 5.21 -49.11
CA MET A 1 -23.65 6.13 -49.03
C MET A 1 -22.50 5.33 -48.44
N GLU A 2 -21.74 4.70 -49.32
CA GLU A 2 -20.51 3.97 -49.01
C GLU A 2 -19.34 4.96 -49.09
N ARG A 3 -18.45 4.94 -48.09
CA ARG A 3 -17.07 5.47 -48.13
C ARG A 3 -16.24 4.58 -47.21
N GLU A 4 -15.56 3.59 -47.77
CA GLU A 4 -14.17 3.60 -48.26
C GLU A 4 -13.12 3.44 -47.16
N ARG A 5 -12.43 2.29 -47.26
CA ARG A 5 -11.22 1.87 -46.54
C ARG A 5 -10.02 2.75 -46.90
N ALA A 6 -9.10 2.92 -45.96
CA ALA A 6 -7.69 3.17 -46.25
C ALA A 6 -6.80 2.27 -45.39
N GLU A 7 -6.20 1.27 -46.04
CA GLU A 7 -5.08 0.49 -45.52
C GLU A 7 -3.77 1.28 -45.77
N GLY A 8 -2.94 1.44 -44.74
CA GLY A 8 -1.60 2.01 -44.83
C GLY A 8 -0.55 0.95 -44.51
N ARG A 9 0.15 0.48 -45.55
CA ARG A 9 1.24 -0.50 -45.52
C ARG A 9 2.59 0.23 -45.59
N GLY A 10 3.57 -0.21 -44.79
CA GLY A 10 4.96 -0.32 -45.28
C GLY A 10 6.04 0.49 -44.55
N GLY A 11 7.05 -0.23 -44.05
CA GLY A 11 8.37 0.32 -43.73
C GLY A 11 9.30 -0.69 -43.04
N ARG A 12 10.14 -1.39 -43.82
CA ARG A 12 11.28 -2.20 -43.32
C ARG A 12 12.56 -1.37 -43.31
N GLY A 13 13.45 -1.64 -42.35
CA GLY A 13 14.89 -1.29 -42.35
C GLY A 13 15.53 -1.85 -41.07
N VAL A 14 16.15 -3.03 -41.05
CA VAL A 14 17.57 -3.39 -41.34
C VAL A 14 18.63 -2.41 -40.79
N HIS A 15 19.39 -2.80 -39.74
CA HIS A 15 20.85 -3.05 -39.75
C HIS A 15 21.53 -2.98 -38.36
N ARG A 16 22.17 -4.11 -37.99
CA ARG A 16 23.53 -4.32 -37.41
C ARG A 16 24.14 -3.29 -36.44
N GLY A 17 24.64 -3.79 -35.31
CA GLY A 17 25.71 -3.15 -34.52
C GLY A 17 26.27 -4.04 -33.41
N LEU A 18 27.22 -4.91 -33.77
CA LEU A 18 28.05 -5.70 -32.86
C LEU A 18 29.21 -4.82 -32.37
N ALA A 19 29.45 -4.71 -31.06
CA ALA A 19 30.68 -4.14 -30.51
C ALA A 19 31.18 -4.97 -29.33
N ILE A 20 32.24 -5.74 -29.59
CA ILE A 20 33.08 -6.43 -28.63
C ILE A 20 34.24 -5.47 -28.31
N VAL A 21 34.46 -5.12 -27.05
CA VAL A 21 35.74 -4.58 -26.55
C VAL A 21 36.02 -5.21 -25.19
N GLY A 22 37.06 -6.03 -25.13
CA GLY A 22 37.64 -6.53 -23.88
C GLY A 22 38.70 -5.59 -23.34
N VAL A 23 38.90 -5.59 -22.02
CA VAL A 23 40.08 -5.02 -21.37
C VAL A 23 40.51 -5.91 -20.18
N LEU A 24 41.68 -6.51 -20.38
CA LEU A 24 42.84 -6.74 -19.51
C LEU A 24 42.71 -6.96 -17.98
N ALA A 25 43.47 -7.98 -17.57
CA ALA A 25 43.78 -8.42 -16.22
C ALA A 25 44.87 -7.60 -15.50
N ALA A 26 44.80 -7.58 -14.17
CA ALA A 26 45.88 -7.59 -13.17
C ALA A 26 45.19 -7.92 -11.83
N GLY A 27 45.56 -8.88 -10.98
CA GLY A 27 46.88 -9.29 -10.54
C GLY A 27 47.17 -8.65 -9.18
N MET A 28 47.01 -9.38 -8.07
CA MET A 28 47.91 -9.31 -6.90
C MET A 28 47.58 -10.34 -5.80
N LEU A 29 48.59 -11.15 -5.51
CA LEU A 29 48.78 -11.98 -4.32
C LEU A 29 48.87 -11.11 -3.06
N SER A 30 48.27 -11.56 -1.95
CA SER A 30 48.83 -11.35 -0.60
C SER A 30 48.28 -12.40 0.37
N ALA A 31 49.21 -13.12 0.98
CA ALA A 31 49.00 -14.05 2.08
C ALA A 31 49.40 -13.37 3.41
N MET A 32 48.55 -13.50 4.44
CA MET A 32 48.87 -13.30 5.87
C MET A 32 47.87 -14.20 6.65
N ALA A 33 48.29 -15.30 7.27
CA ALA A 33 48.82 -15.42 8.63
C ALA A 33 47.76 -15.27 9.75
N GLY A 34 47.40 -16.42 10.33
CA GLY A 34 47.02 -16.71 11.73
C GLY A 34 46.27 -15.68 12.58
N GLY A 35 45.05 -16.06 13.00
CA GLY A 35 44.32 -15.45 14.12
C GLY A 35 43.29 -16.44 14.69
N CYS A 36 43.37 -16.68 15.99
CA CYS A 36 42.56 -17.65 16.75
C CYS A 36 41.25 -16.98 17.23
N GLY A 37 40.12 -17.68 17.09
CA GLY A 37 38.89 -17.48 17.88
C GLY A 37 38.13 -16.17 17.70
N SER A 38 37.11 -16.18 16.84
CA SER A 38 35.96 -15.27 16.92
C SER A 38 34.79 -15.94 16.20
N ASP A 39 33.63 -16.00 16.83
CA ASP A 39 32.37 -16.44 16.21
C ASP A 39 32.11 -15.58 14.97
N SER A 40 32.45 -16.13 13.80
CA SER A 40 32.28 -15.48 12.51
C SER A 40 30.80 -15.62 12.15
N GLU A 41 29.99 -14.67 12.63
CA GLU A 41 28.69 -14.41 12.03
C GLU A 41 28.93 -14.18 10.54
N THR A 42 28.44 -15.11 9.73
CA THR A 42 28.52 -15.02 8.28
C THR A 42 27.76 -13.75 7.90
N PRO A 43 28.36 -12.84 7.09
CA PRO A 43 27.67 -11.63 6.69
C PRO A 43 26.32 -11.99 6.07
N ILE A 44 25.23 -11.52 6.68
CA ILE A 44 23.88 -11.66 6.13
C ILE A 44 23.86 -10.89 4.81
N VAL A 45 23.70 -11.59 3.69
CA VAL A 45 23.84 -11.02 2.33
C VAL A 45 22.54 -10.38 1.85
N CYS A 46 21.41 -10.72 2.47
CA CYS A 46 20.07 -10.29 2.07
C CYS A 46 19.09 -10.32 3.26
N LYS A 47 17.98 -9.58 3.16
CA LYS A 47 16.92 -9.60 4.18
C LYS A 47 16.01 -10.80 3.95
N ALA A 48 15.71 -11.59 4.98
CA ALA A 48 14.82 -12.75 4.86
C ALA A 48 13.48 -12.35 4.18
N GLY A 49 13.09 -13.10 3.15
CA GLY A 49 11.90 -12.82 2.33
C GLY A 49 12.15 -11.90 1.12
N GLU A 50 13.32 -11.27 1.01
CA GLU A 50 13.69 -10.49 -0.18
C GLU A 50 13.80 -11.39 -1.41
N THR A 51 13.35 -10.91 -2.57
CA THR A 51 13.41 -11.63 -3.85
C THR A 51 14.26 -10.87 -4.85
N ARG A 52 14.99 -11.57 -5.72
CA ARG A 52 15.67 -10.97 -6.87
C ARG A 52 15.67 -11.87 -8.09
N VAL A 53 15.91 -11.27 -9.26
CA VAL A 53 16.11 -11.99 -10.52
C VAL A 53 17.45 -12.72 -10.50
N CYS A 54 17.50 -13.90 -11.07
CA CYS A 54 18.70 -14.73 -11.21
C CYS A 54 18.83 -15.28 -12.63
N VAL A 55 20.06 -15.67 -13.00
CA VAL A 55 20.32 -16.44 -14.22
C VAL A 55 20.94 -17.77 -13.81
N GLY A 56 20.16 -18.85 -13.94
CA GLY A 56 20.54 -20.21 -13.55
C GLY A 56 21.31 -20.97 -14.64
N PRO A 57 21.67 -22.23 -14.37
CA PRO A 57 22.30 -23.11 -15.36
C PRO A 57 21.48 -23.18 -16.67
N GLY A 58 22.15 -23.11 -17.82
CA GLY A 58 21.46 -23.03 -19.12
C GLY A 58 20.95 -21.64 -19.49
N ALA A 59 21.40 -20.59 -18.78
CA ALA A 59 20.98 -19.21 -18.98
C ALA A 59 19.48 -18.96 -18.76
N CYS A 60 18.84 -19.80 -17.94
CA CYS A 60 17.46 -19.61 -17.56
C CYS A 60 17.31 -18.39 -16.64
N GLN A 61 16.37 -17.49 -16.93
CA GLN A 61 16.09 -16.33 -16.08
C GLN A 61 14.98 -16.70 -15.10
N GLY A 62 15.23 -16.53 -13.81
CA GLY A 62 14.35 -16.99 -12.74
C GLY A 62 14.33 -16.08 -11.52
N GLY A 63 13.70 -16.54 -10.45
CA GLY A 63 13.69 -15.88 -9.13
C GLY A 63 14.57 -16.61 -8.12
N GLN A 64 15.13 -15.88 -7.16
CA GLN A 64 15.75 -16.46 -5.96
C GLN A 64 15.26 -15.69 -4.72
N LEU A 65 15.01 -16.42 -3.64
CA LEU A 65 14.46 -15.93 -2.38
C LEU A 65 15.56 -15.89 -1.32
N CYS A 66 15.63 -14.84 -0.52
CA CYS A 66 16.52 -14.78 0.62
C CYS A 66 15.96 -15.63 1.77
N THR A 67 16.72 -16.65 2.17
CA THR A 67 16.38 -17.54 3.28
C THR A 67 16.46 -16.81 4.63
N PRO A 68 15.79 -17.32 5.69
CA PRO A 68 15.93 -16.79 7.05
C PRO A 68 17.37 -16.76 7.57
N GLN A 69 18.26 -17.58 7.00
CA GLN A 69 19.69 -17.63 7.33
C GLN A 69 20.51 -16.56 6.59
N GLY A 70 19.88 -15.66 5.83
CA GLY A 70 20.57 -14.57 5.14
C GLY A 70 21.32 -14.99 3.87
N SER A 71 20.95 -16.14 3.28
CA SER A 71 21.53 -16.66 2.04
C SER A 71 20.48 -16.80 0.95
N TRP A 72 20.86 -16.59 -0.31
CA TRP A 72 19.96 -16.74 -1.45
C TRP A 72 19.69 -18.22 -1.75
N SER A 73 18.44 -18.55 -2.05
CA SER A 73 18.04 -19.86 -2.55
C SER A 73 18.71 -20.17 -3.91
N GLY A 74 18.60 -21.42 -4.36
CA GLY A 74 18.86 -21.74 -5.75
C GLY A 74 17.98 -20.89 -6.68
N CYS A 75 18.48 -20.61 -7.89
CA CYS A 75 17.72 -19.92 -8.92
C CYS A 75 16.56 -20.82 -9.37
N ASP A 76 15.34 -20.44 -9.05
CA ASP A 76 14.14 -21.10 -9.54
C ASP A 76 13.81 -20.53 -10.92
N CYS A 77 14.16 -21.30 -11.95
CA CYS A 77 13.95 -20.93 -13.33
C CYS A 77 12.55 -21.26 -13.85
N GLY A 78 11.65 -21.75 -12.98
CA GLY A 78 10.37 -22.31 -13.37
C GLY A 78 10.56 -23.58 -14.20
N SER A 79 9.61 -24.51 -14.13
CA SER A 79 9.63 -25.74 -14.93
C SER A 79 9.35 -25.48 -16.43
N GLY A 80 9.44 -24.23 -16.90
CA GLY A 80 9.14 -23.82 -18.27
C GLY A 80 10.35 -23.73 -19.21
N GLY A 81 11.51 -24.25 -18.80
CA GLY A 81 12.66 -24.39 -19.68
C GLY A 81 12.31 -25.24 -20.90
N ALA A 82 12.55 -24.72 -22.10
CA ALA A 82 12.37 -25.43 -23.35
C ALA A 82 13.25 -26.69 -23.40
N ASP A 83 12.66 -27.86 -23.10
CA ASP A 83 13.35 -29.13 -23.18
C ASP A 83 13.56 -29.56 -24.64
N GLY A 84 14.83 -29.55 -25.08
CA GLY A 84 15.32 -30.54 -26.03
C GLY A 84 15.30 -31.90 -25.35
N GLY A 85 14.28 -32.69 -25.66
CA GLY A 85 13.78 -33.75 -24.79
C GLY A 85 14.63 -35.00 -24.61
N ILE A 86 14.23 -35.76 -23.59
CA ILE A 86 14.37 -37.22 -23.47
C ILE A 86 13.21 -37.71 -22.58
N ASP A 87 12.50 -38.73 -23.05
CA ASP A 87 11.29 -39.30 -22.44
C ASP A 87 11.51 -39.94 -21.05
N ALA A 88 10.70 -39.55 -20.06
CA ALA A 88 10.33 -40.40 -18.92
C ALA A 88 8.98 -39.93 -18.30
N PRO A 89 8.11 -40.85 -17.85
CA PRO A 89 6.82 -40.49 -17.26
C PRO A 89 6.96 -40.37 -15.75
N SER A 90 6.34 -39.38 -15.11
CA SER A 90 5.64 -39.49 -13.82
C SER A 90 5.09 -38.14 -13.34
N ASP A 91 3.82 -38.20 -12.94
CA ASP A 91 3.18 -37.47 -11.85
C ASP A 91 3.20 -35.94 -11.87
N VAL A 92 2.11 -35.39 -12.43
CA VAL A 92 1.63 -34.04 -12.19
C VAL A 92 1.33 -33.89 -10.70
N SER A 93 2.27 -33.30 -9.97
CA SER A 93 2.02 -32.66 -8.69
C SER A 93 1.83 -31.18 -8.95
N THR A 94 0.58 -30.72 -8.88
CA THR A 94 0.22 -29.30 -8.87
C THR A 94 0.81 -28.67 -7.60
N SER A 95 1.99 -28.05 -7.71
CA SER A 95 2.52 -27.18 -6.67
C SER A 95 1.78 -25.85 -6.75
N GLU A 96 1.01 -25.58 -5.70
CA GLU A 96 0.36 -24.31 -5.39
C GLU A 96 1.29 -23.14 -5.71
N GLU A 97 0.86 -22.25 -6.61
CA GLU A 97 1.42 -20.91 -6.72
C GLU A 97 1.37 -20.29 -5.32
N ALA A 98 2.49 -19.76 -4.86
CA ALA A 98 2.53 -18.97 -3.65
C ALA A 98 1.75 -17.69 -3.92
N GLU A 99 0.42 -17.75 -3.71
CA GLU A 99 -0.40 -16.56 -3.57
C GLU A 99 0.31 -15.68 -2.54
N ALA A 100 0.60 -14.44 -2.94
CA ALA A 100 1.00 -13.40 -1.99
C ALA A 100 -0.02 -13.48 -0.86
N SER A 101 0.41 -13.94 0.32
CA SER A 101 -0.53 -14.29 1.38
C SER A 101 -1.20 -13.00 1.82
N VAL A 102 -2.38 -12.75 1.26
CA VAL A 102 -3.25 -11.68 1.71
C VAL A 102 -3.40 -11.91 3.21
N PRO A 103 -3.10 -10.91 4.06
CA PRO A 103 -3.21 -11.09 5.49
C PRO A 103 -4.63 -11.58 5.79
N ALA A 104 -4.71 -12.76 6.43
CA ALA A 104 -6.00 -13.36 6.73
C ALA A 104 -6.87 -12.35 7.51
N PRO A 105 -8.16 -12.20 7.18
CA PRO A 105 -9.07 -11.35 7.94
C PRO A 105 -9.01 -11.73 9.42
N CYS A 106 -9.18 -10.77 10.33
CA CYS A 106 -8.96 -11.01 11.76
C CYS A 106 -9.62 -12.32 12.21
N GLU A 107 -8.87 -13.21 12.87
CA GLU A 107 -9.50 -14.36 13.52
C GLU A 107 -10.53 -13.85 14.52
N LYS A 108 -11.71 -14.48 14.53
CA LYS A 108 -12.90 -14.14 15.34
C LYS A 108 -12.64 -14.09 16.87
N ASN A 109 -11.45 -14.48 17.32
CA ASN A 109 -11.01 -14.52 18.72
C ASN A 109 -10.33 -13.22 19.22
N GLY A 110 -10.39 -12.13 18.45
CA GLY A 110 -9.98 -10.80 18.93
C GLY A 110 -8.47 -10.53 18.92
N LYS A 111 -7.64 -11.51 18.52
CA LYS A 111 -6.25 -11.27 18.13
C LYS A 111 -6.20 -11.15 16.62
N CYS A 112 -6.34 -9.91 16.14
CA CYS A 112 -6.07 -9.64 14.74
C CYS A 112 -4.57 -9.84 14.49
N PRO A 113 -4.13 -10.34 13.32
CA PRO A 113 -2.73 -10.26 12.96
C PRO A 113 -2.30 -8.79 13.05
N THR A 114 -1.35 -8.46 13.93
CA THR A 114 -0.73 -7.11 13.98
C THR A 114 0.24 -6.89 12.81
N SER A 115 0.28 -7.82 11.86
CA SER A 115 1.08 -7.70 10.66
C SER A 115 0.53 -6.55 9.83
N GLY A 116 1.37 -5.54 9.58
CA GLY A 116 0.97 -4.35 8.83
C GLY A 116 0.24 -3.26 9.64
N MET A 117 0.17 -3.37 10.98
CA MET A 117 -0.37 -2.31 11.84
C MET A 117 0.70 -1.74 12.79
N VAL A 118 0.48 -0.51 13.23
CA VAL A 118 1.33 0.22 14.18
C VAL A 118 0.51 0.51 15.44
N GLU A 119 1.08 0.20 16.61
CA GLU A 119 0.48 0.58 17.88
C GLU A 119 0.70 2.08 18.14
N ILE A 120 -0.38 2.83 18.31
CA ILE A 120 -0.35 4.25 18.66
C ILE A 120 -0.74 4.40 20.12
N GLN A 121 0.09 5.13 20.86
CA GLN A 121 -0.18 5.44 22.27
C GLN A 121 -1.04 6.70 22.36
N TRP A 122 -2.08 6.66 23.20
CA TRP A 122 -2.81 7.87 23.55
C TRP A 122 -1.99 8.78 24.48
N PRO A 123 -2.07 10.10 24.33
CA PRO A 123 -1.42 11.05 25.23
C PRO A 123 -1.83 10.82 26.69
N GLY A 124 -0.90 11.00 27.62
CA GLY A 124 -1.18 10.85 29.05
C GLY A 124 -1.37 9.41 29.54
N GLY A 125 -1.05 8.39 28.73
CA GLY A 125 -1.07 6.98 29.15
C GLY A 125 -2.48 6.40 29.27
N LYS A 126 -3.44 6.92 28.50
CA LYS A 126 -4.84 6.49 28.48
C LYS A 126 -5.08 5.13 27.83
N GLY A 127 -4.05 4.57 27.19
CA GLY A 127 -4.09 3.29 26.49
C GLY A 127 -3.43 3.41 25.13
N SER A 128 -3.73 2.45 24.26
CA SER A 128 -3.28 2.41 22.88
C SER A 128 -4.36 1.84 21.97
N TYR A 129 -4.18 2.06 20.67
CA TYR A 129 -4.96 1.45 19.58
C TYR A 129 -3.98 1.08 18.46
N TRP A 130 -4.48 0.34 17.47
CA TRP A 130 -3.71 -0.02 16.29
C TRP A 130 -4.26 0.70 15.07
N ILE A 131 -3.37 1.19 14.22
CA ILE A 131 -3.71 1.76 12.90
C ILE A 131 -2.93 1.00 11.82
N ASP A 132 -3.49 0.90 10.62
CA ASP A 132 -2.75 0.38 9.48
C ASP A 132 -1.48 1.20 9.19
N ALA A 133 -0.35 0.51 9.03
CA ALA A 133 0.97 1.11 8.78
C ALA A 133 1.00 1.88 7.45
N TYR A 134 0.21 1.42 6.49
CA TYR A 134 0.00 2.02 5.17
C TYR A 134 -1.51 2.26 4.98
N GLU A 135 -1.85 3.08 4.00
CA GLU A 135 -3.19 3.06 3.42
C GLU A 135 -3.54 1.63 2.97
N VAL A 136 -4.83 1.29 3.02
CA VAL A 136 -5.33 0.03 2.46
C VAL A 136 -4.89 -0.02 1.01
N ARG A 137 -4.19 -1.08 0.59
CA ARG A 137 -3.66 -1.14 -0.79
C ARG A 137 -4.75 -1.51 -1.79
N GLY A 138 -4.56 -1.10 -3.04
CA GLY A 138 -5.46 -1.44 -4.14
C GLY A 138 -5.61 -2.96 -4.34
N ALA A 139 -4.55 -3.74 -4.11
CA ALA A 139 -4.57 -5.20 -4.13
C ALA A 139 -5.41 -5.79 -2.98
N GLU A 140 -5.30 -5.23 -1.77
CA GLU A 140 -6.04 -5.70 -0.61
C GLU A 140 -7.53 -5.40 -0.76
N TYR A 141 -7.87 -4.19 -1.24
CA TYR A 141 -9.24 -3.83 -1.56
C TYR A 141 -9.84 -4.69 -2.68
N ALA A 142 -9.05 -5.05 -3.70
CA ALA A 142 -9.51 -5.91 -4.79
C ALA A 142 -9.97 -7.30 -4.31
N VAL A 143 -9.41 -7.83 -3.22
CA VAL A 143 -9.87 -9.09 -2.60
C VAL A 143 -11.29 -8.92 -2.05
N PHE A 144 -11.55 -7.82 -1.34
CA PHE A 144 -12.89 -7.50 -0.85
C PHE A 144 -13.90 -7.32 -2.00
N GLU A 145 -13.51 -6.64 -3.09
CA GLU A 145 -14.37 -6.48 -4.27
C GLU A 145 -14.76 -7.84 -4.89
N GLN A 146 -13.83 -8.80 -4.92
CA GLN A 146 -14.09 -10.15 -5.41
C GLN A 146 -15.10 -10.88 -4.53
N GLU A 147 -15.00 -10.77 -3.20
CA GLU A 147 -15.98 -11.37 -2.28
C GLU A 147 -17.37 -10.75 -2.45
N VAL A 148 -17.45 -9.42 -2.52
CA VAL A 148 -18.73 -8.71 -2.73
C VAL A 148 -19.34 -9.10 -4.08
N THR A 149 -18.55 -9.15 -5.14
CA THR A 149 -19.00 -9.62 -6.47
C THR A 149 -19.42 -11.09 -6.44
N GLY A 150 -18.81 -11.89 -5.58
CA GLY A 150 -19.17 -13.29 -5.29
C GLY A 150 -20.46 -13.45 -4.46
N GLY A 151 -21.10 -12.36 -4.05
CA GLY A 151 -22.37 -12.37 -3.31
C GLY A 151 -22.24 -12.16 -1.80
N TYR A 152 -21.04 -11.86 -1.30
CA TYR A 152 -20.91 -11.35 0.06
C TYR A 152 -21.61 -10.00 0.19
N VAL A 153 -22.40 -9.82 1.25
CA VAL A 153 -23.07 -8.55 1.56
C VAL A 153 -22.46 -8.03 2.86
N PRO A 154 -21.66 -6.94 2.81
CA PRO A 154 -21.07 -6.36 4.00
C PRO A 154 -22.16 -5.98 5.02
N PRO A 155 -21.97 -6.29 6.32
CA PRO A 155 -22.92 -5.95 7.36
C PRO A 155 -22.83 -4.45 7.67
N VAL A 156 -23.38 -3.61 6.81
CA VAL A 156 -23.34 -2.16 7.02
C VAL A 156 -24.27 -1.77 8.16
N THR A 157 -23.68 -1.36 9.27
CA THR A 157 -24.42 -0.93 10.47
C THR A 157 -24.78 0.57 10.45
N ASP A 158 -24.13 1.34 9.58
CA ASP A 158 -24.38 2.78 9.44
C ASP A 158 -25.55 3.04 8.50
N LYS A 159 -26.52 3.79 9.02
CA LYS A 159 -27.70 4.22 8.27
C LYS A 159 -27.34 5.04 7.02
N ALA A 160 -26.25 5.82 7.07
CA ALA A 160 -25.80 6.61 5.92
C ALA A 160 -25.45 5.73 4.71
N CYS A 161 -25.09 4.48 4.96
CA CYS A 161 -24.64 3.53 3.95
C CYS A 161 -25.69 2.48 3.56
N GLU A 162 -26.91 2.55 4.10
CA GLU A 162 -28.04 1.67 3.71
C GLU A 162 -28.38 1.77 2.22
N ALA A 163 -28.10 2.92 1.60
CA ALA A 163 -28.36 3.16 0.19
C ALA A 163 -27.16 2.84 -0.72
N ASN A 164 -26.04 2.34 -0.19
CA ASN A 164 -24.88 2.03 -1.02
C ASN A 164 -25.20 0.85 -1.95
N GLY A 165 -25.14 1.09 -3.26
CA GLY A 165 -25.60 0.15 -4.28
C GLY A 165 -24.55 -0.86 -4.74
N THR A 166 -23.28 -0.57 -4.50
CA THR A 166 -22.13 -1.38 -4.88
C THR A 166 -20.96 -1.04 -3.95
N TYR A 167 -20.06 -1.99 -3.70
CA TYR A 167 -18.79 -1.75 -3.00
C TYR A 167 -17.58 -1.92 -3.93
N VAL A 168 -17.84 -1.98 -5.24
CA VAL A 168 -16.81 -2.03 -6.29
C VAL A 168 -16.45 -0.61 -6.68
N ARG A 169 -15.15 -0.31 -6.76
CA ARG A 169 -14.60 0.99 -7.15
C ARG A 169 -15.21 1.50 -8.44
N ASP A 170 -15.47 2.80 -8.51
CA ASP A 170 -15.98 3.42 -9.72
C ASP A 170 -14.90 3.47 -10.81
N SER A 171 -15.02 2.65 -11.86
CA SER A 171 -14.10 2.68 -13.00
C SER A 171 -13.92 4.07 -13.66
N GLY A 172 -14.89 4.98 -13.53
CA GLY A 172 -14.85 6.32 -14.09
C GLY A 172 -13.80 7.24 -13.43
N CYS A 173 -13.38 6.93 -12.20
CA CYS A 173 -12.35 7.70 -11.52
C CYS A 173 -10.92 7.44 -12.09
N LEU A 174 -10.72 6.28 -12.73
CA LEU A 174 -9.39 5.78 -13.10
C LEU A 174 -8.78 6.60 -14.23
N HIS A 175 -9.59 7.41 -14.92
CA HIS A 175 -9.15 8.27 -16.01
C HIS A 175 -8.06 9.28 -15.62
N HIS A 176 -7.94 9.63 -14.32
CA HIS A 176 -6.88 10.50 -13.83
C HIS A 176 -5.50 9.82 -13.76
N TYR A 177 -5.46 8.49 -13.88
CA TYR A 177 -4.27 7.66 -13.71
C TYR A 177 -3.91 6.87 -14.97
N SER A 178 -4.24 7.37 -16.16
CA SER A 178 -4.03 6.65 -17.42
C SER A 178 -2.57 6.26 -17.73
N THR A 179 -1.60 6.77 -16.98
CA THR A 179 -0.18 6.45 -17.10
C THR A 179 0.33 5.45 -16.05
N VAL A 180 -0.50 5.09 -15.07
CA VAL A 180 -0.15 4.16 -13.99
C VAL A 180 -0.49 2.74 -14.44
N THR A 181 0.40 1.80 -14.20
CA THR A 181 0.21 0.38 -14.52
C THR A 181 -0.67 -0.31 -13.50
N ASP A 182 -1.31 -1.43 -13.88
CA ASP A 182 -2.13 -2.23 -12.95
C ASP A 182 -1.34 -2.68 -11.70
N ALA A 183 -0.04 -2.94 -11.85
CA ALA A 183 0.84 -3.31 -10.74
C ALA A 183 1.06 -2.14 -9.77
N GLU A 184 1.26 -0.92 -10.28
CA GLU A 184 1.38 0.28 -9.46
C GLU A 184 0.04 0.62 -8.77
N ILE A 185 -1.09 0.40 -9.45
CA ILE A 185 -2.44 0.55 -8.88
C ILE A 185 -2.67 -0.46 -7.75
N ALA A 186 -2.15 -1.67 -7.89
CA ALA A 186 -2.28 -2.72 -6.89
C ALA A 186 -1.48 -2.39 -5.61
N GLU A 187 -0.31 -1.75 -5.73
CA GLU A 187 0.54 -1.39 -4.59
C GLU A 187 0.20 -0.03 -3.97
N ALA A 188 -0.42 0.88 -4.72
CA ALA A 188 -0.88 2.17 -4.21
C ALA A 188 -2.03 2.01 -3.20
N GLY A 189 -2.29 3.07 -2.42
CA GLY A 189 -3.51 3.17 -1.61
C GLY A 189 -4.78 2.97 -2.44
N ALA A 190 -5.79 2.32 -1.88
CA ALA A 190 -7.04 1.98 -2.54
C ALA A 190 -7.82 3.26 -2.78
N TYR A 191 -7.88 3.69 -4.04
CA TYR A 191 -8.55 4.91 -4.46
C TYR A 191 -9.88 4.61 -5.15
N CYS A 192 -10.70 5.65 -5.30
CA CYS A 192 -12.06 5.57 -5.89
C CYS A 192 -13.05 4.74 -5.10
N VAL A 193 -12.84 4.77 -3.80
CA VAL A 193 -13.74 4.24 -2.79
C VAL A 193 -14.45 5.42 -2.18
N ASP A 194 -15.75 5.28 -1.93
CA ASP A 194 -16.47 6.24 -1.11
C ASP A 194 -16.38 5.88 0.39
N TYR A 195 -17.00 6.69 1.24
CA TYR A 195 -17.03 6.46 2.69
C TYR A 195 -17.62 5.08 3.05
N CYS A 196 -18.68 4.66 2.35
CA CYS A 196 -19.39 3.42 2.63
C CYS A 196 -18.58 2.20 2.20
N ASP A 197 -17.84 2.32 1.09
CA ASP A 197 -16.85 1.37 0.62
C ASP A 197 -15.74 1.15 1.65
N ALA A 198 -15.11 2.25 2.10
CA ALA A 198 -14.03 2.21 3.08
C ALA A 198 -14.48 1.63 4.42
N ARG A 199 -15.65 2.06 4.92
CA ARG A 199 -16.23 1.54 6.16
C ARG A 199 -16.53 0.03 6.04
N ALA A 200 -17.19 -0.38 4.97
CA ALA A 200 -17.54 -1.78 4.74
C ALA A 200 -16.31 -2.69 4.65
N TYR A 201 -15.24 -2.22 3.98
CA TYR A 201 -13.97 -2.92 3.95
C TYR A 201 -13.35 -3.06 5.34
N CYS A 202 -13.29 -1.98 6.12
CA CYS A 202 -12.71 -2.04 7.46
C CYS A 202 -13.48 -3.01 8.35
N GLU A 203 -14.81 -2.98 8.33
CA GLU A 203 -15.66 -3.91 9.09
C GLU A 203 -15.48 -5.37 8.62
N TRP A 204 -15.40 -5.61 7.30
CA TRP A 204 -15.10 -6.93 6.72
C TRP A 204 -13.75 -7.47 7.20
N SER A 205 -12.73 -6.62 7.25
CA SER A 205 -11.38 -6.98 7.73
C SER A 205 -11.30 -7.18 9.26
N GLY A 206 -12.39 -6.88 10.01
CA GLY A 206 -12.44 -6.99 11.47
C GLY A 206 -11.83 -5.79 12.21
N LYS A 207 -11.83 -4.62 11.55
CA LYS A 207 -11.34 -3.32 12.02
C LYS A 207 -12.49 -2.28 11.95
N HIS A 208 -12.22 -1.03 12.27
CA HIS A 208 -13.13 0.10 11.99
C HIS A 208 -12.41 1.17 11.17
N LEU A 209 -13.15 2.02 10.47
CA LEU A 209 -12.56 3.18 9.80
C LEU A 209 -12.02 4.13 10.87
N CYS A 210 -10.77 4.57 10.77
CA CYS A 210 -10.14 5.40 11.80
C CYS A 210 -10.98 6.64 12.11
N LYS A 211 -11.14 6.92 13.40
CA LYS A 211 -12.01 7.99 13.87
C LYS A 211 -11.33 9.36 13.84
N LEU A 212 -12.15 10.38 13.60
CA LEU A 212 -11.79 11.77 13.75
C LEU A 212 -12.85 12.51 14.57
N ASN A 213 -12.41 13.26 15.57
CA ASN A 213 -13.28 14.18 16.29
C ASN A 213 -13.23 15.58 15.65
N ALA A 214 -14.28 15.93 14.88
CA ALA A 214 -14.34 17.18 14.13
C ALA A 214 -14.35 18.46 15.00
N VAL A 215 -14.73 18.37 16.28
CA VAL A 215 -14.73 19.52 17.21
C VAL A 215 -13.32 19.93 17.56
N HIS A 216 -12.50 18.93 17.87
CA HIS A 216 -11.15 19.11 18.39
C HIS A 216 -10.21 19.71 17.35
N TYR A 217 -10.49 19.47 16.07
CA TYR A 217 -9.73 20.05 14.97
C TYR A 217 -9.91 21.58 14.86
N GLN A 218 -11.11 22.13 15.08
CA GLN A 218 -11.36 23.57 14.95
C GLN A 218 -10.64 24.41 16.02
N ASP A 219 -10.47 23.85 17.22
CA ASP A 219 -9.83 24.54 18.34
C ASP A 219 -8.32 24.26 18.43
N GLY A 220 -7.76 23.50 17.48
CA GLY A 220 -6.37 23.03 17.52
C GLY A 220 -6.06 22.11 18.72
N GLY A 221 -7.10 21.56 19.34
CA GLY A 221 -7.03 20.75 20.54
C GLY A 221 -6.87 19.27 20.20
N TYR A 222 -5.65 18.82 19.94
CA TYR A 222 -5.34 17.39 19.82
C TYR A 222 -5.59 16.67 21.16
N GLY A 223 -6.26 15.50 21.15
CA GLY A 223 -6.23 14.59 22.30
C GLY A 223 -7.55 14.24 22.99
N SER A 224 -8.70 14.33 22.30
CA SER A 224 -9.81 13.46 22.69
C SER A 224 -9.47 12.01 22.32
N GLU A 225 -9.94 11.05 23.13
CA GLU A 225 -9.75 9.60 22.85
C GLU A 225 -10.50 9.14 21.59
N ASP A 226 -11.26 10.04 20.96
CA ASP A 226 -12.07 9.78 19.78
C ASP A 226 -11.42 10.30 18.48
N ASP A 227 -10.17 10.78 18.55
CA ASP A 227 -9.45 11.37 17.41
C ASP A 227 -8.24 10.53 16.99
N GLU A 228 -8.50 9.27 16.59
CA GLU A 228 -7.49 8.27 16.27
C GLU A 228 -6.59 8.71 15.10
N TRP A 229 -7.17 9.27 14.05
CA TRP A 229 -6.39 9.66 12.88
C TRP A 229 -5.43 10.82 13.21
N ALA A 230 -5.94 11.89 13.84
CA ALA A 230 -5.12 13.05 14.17
C ALA A 230 -4.09 12.71 15.25
N ASN A 231 -4.42 11.84 16.20
CA ASN A 231 -3.47 11.36 17.20
C ASN A 231 -2.31 10.59 16.57
N ALA A 232 -2.58 9.71 15.60
CA ALA A 232 -1.56 8.97 14.89
C ALA A 232 -0.66 9.90 14.07
N CYS A 233 -1.25 10.79 13.27
CA CYS A 233 -0.50 11.69 12.41
C CYS A 233 0.36 12.71 13.20
N SER A 234 -0.12 13.18 14.36
CA SER A 234 0.61 14.15 15.19
C SER A 234 1.56 13.51 16.21
N ASN A 235 1.61 12.18 16.29
CA ASN A 235 2.24 11.43 17.37
C ASN A 235 1.79 11.96 18.76
N GLY A 236 0.48 12.06 18.96
CA GLY A 236 -0.11 12.60 20.19
C GLY A 236 0.21 14.08 20.44
N GLY A 237 0.25 14.89 19.38
CA GLY A 237 0.59 16.31 19.43
C GLY A 237 2.08 16.59 19.68
N GLN A 238 2.95 15.57 19.66
CA GLN A 238 4.39 15.75 19.88
C GLN A 238 5.14 16.27 18.66
N SER A 239 4.62 15.98 17.46
CA SER A 239 5.10 16.63 16.25
C SER A 239 4.26 17.87 15.98
N PRO A 240 4.88 19.03 15.68
CA PRO A 240 4.22 19.92 14.75
C PRO A 240 3.99 19.09 13.49
N SER A 241 2.73 18.99 13.08
CA SER A 241 2.19 18.28 11.92
C SER A 241 2.92 18.46 10.58
N SER A 242 3.96 19.28 10.53
CA SER A 242 4.94 19.32 9.46
C SER A 242 6.24 18.71 9.96
N SER A 243 6.44 17.42 9.68
CA SER A 243 7.83 17.00 9.50
C SER A 243 8.40 17.91 8.39
N ASN A 244 9.60 18.49 8.57
CA ASN A 244 10.26 19.31 7.54
C ASN A 244 10.68 18.48 6.32
N LEU A 245 10.00 17.37 6.04
CA LEU A 245 10.24 16.56 4.86
C LEU A 245 9.88 17.42 3.65
N PRO A 246 10.82 17.59 2.71
CA PRO A 246 10.54 18.33 1.49
C PRO A 246 9.34 17.69 0.79
N HIS A 247 8.27 18.46 0.63
CA HIS A 247 7.00 18.09 -0.01
C HIS A 247 7.16 17.44 -1.40
N ASN A 248 8.34 17.54 -2.03
CA ASN A 248 8.64 16.97 -3.34
C ASN A 248 9.36 15.60 -3.30
N GLN A 249 9.52 14.96 -2.13
CA GLN A 249 10.25 13.69 -2.00
C GLN A 249 9.34 12.48 -1.75
N CYS A 250 8.05 12.69 -1.54
CA CYS A 250 7.07 11.65 -1.30
C CYS A 250 6.16 11.51 -2.51
N SER A 251 6.02 10.30 -3.03
CA SER A 251 5.02 9.99 -4.04
C SER A 251 4.18 8.82 -3.55
N ALA A 252 2.89 8.83 -3.87
CA ALA A 252 1.97 7.73 -3.56
C ALA A 252 2.37 6.38 -4.17
N PHE A 253 3.40 6.33 -5.02
CA PHE A 253 3.76 5.17 -5.81
C PHE A 253 5.13 4.57 -5.48
N ASP A 254 6.12 5.35 -5.02
CA ASP A 254 7.41 4.82 -4.51
C ASP A 254 8.34 5.96 -4.00
N PRO A 255 9.12 5.77 -2.92
CA PRO A 255 8.88 4.87 -1.78
C PRO A 255 7.90 5.47 -0.76
N PRO A 256 7.24 4.64 0.07
CA PRO A 256 6.36 5.13 1.12
C PRO A 256 7.14 6.00 2.09
N CYS A 257 6.54 7.11 2.48
CA CYS A 257 7.19 8.13 3.28
C CYS A 257 7.07 7.83 4.77
N PRO A 258 8.19 7.63 5.49
CA PRO A 258 8.14 7.42 6.92
C PRO A 258 7.49 8.61 7.62
N ASP A 259 6.58 8.32 8.54
CA ASP A 259 5.92 9.33 9.34
C ASP A 259 6.68 9.60 10.65
N VAL A 260 6.16 10.53 11.45
CA VAL A 260 6.65 10.87 12.79
C VAL A 260 6.59 9.66 13.70
N VAL A 261 5.53 8.85 13.60
CA VAL A 261 5.42 7.59 14.35
C VAL A 261 6.20 6.51 13.60
N PRO A 262 7.25 5.91 14.21
CA PRO A 262 8.03 4.87 13.55
C PRO A 262 7.17 3.69 13.07
N GLY A 263 7.30 3.34 11.80
CA GLY A 263 6.56 2.25 11.18
C GLY A 263 5.20 2.66 10.61
N LEU A 264 4.76 3.90 10.83
CA LEU A 264 3.65 4.51 10.12
C LEU A 264 4.20 5.25 8.89
N TYR A 265 3.47 5.21 7.79
CA TYR A 265 3.87 5.80 6.53
C TYR A 265 2.75 6.64 5.95
N ASP A 266 3.08 7.62 5.11
CA ASP A 266 2.16 8.33 4.21
C ASP A 266 0.97 9.06 4.86
N MET A 267 0.96 9.34 6.18
CA MET A 267 -0.19 10.04 6.81
C MET A 267 -0.34 11.49 6.33
N GLN A 268 0.74 12.07 5.79
CA GLN A 268 0.77 13.46 5.38
C GLN A 268 0.67 13.64 3.85
N TRP A 269 1.01 12.63 3.02
CA TRP A 269 1.38 12.89 1.60
C TRP A 269 1.25 11.74 0.56
N SER A 270 0.17 10.95 0.52
CA SER A 270 -0.15 10.10 -0.65
C SER A 270 -1.52 10.41 -1.25
N PHE A 271 -2.59 10.11 -0.53
CA PHE A 271 -3.97 10.41 -0.89
C PHE A 271 -4.69 11.09 0.28
N GLU A 272 -5.87 11.63 0.01
CA GLU A 272 -6.75 12.10 1.07
C GLU A 272 -7.36 10.88 1.77
N GLU A 273 -7.29 10.80 3.10
CA GLU A 273 -7.80 9.62 3.82
C GLU A 273 -9.24 9.82 4.32
N LEU A 274 -10.10 8.84 4.03
CA LEU A 274 -11.46 8.76 4.59
C LEU A 274 -11.38 8.37 6.08
N VAL A 275 -12.17 9.05 6.90
CA VAL A 275 -12.23 8.85 8.37
C VAL A 275 -13.68 8.79 8.86
N GLU A 276 -13.91 8.11 9.99
CA GLU A 276 -15.22 8.11 10.67
C GLU A 276 -15.32 9.33 11.59
N VAL A 277 -16.25 10.25 11.32
CA VAL A 277 -16.48 11.41 12.18
C VAL A 277 -17.47 11.08 13.29
N VAL A 278 -16.98 11.05 14.53
CA VAL A 278 -17.72 10.58 15.71
C VAL A 278 -18.59 11.64 16.38
N ASP A 279 -18.24 12.92 16.23
CA ASP A 279 -18.92 14.02 16.92
C ASP A 279 -19.81 14.83 15.97
N LYS A 280 -21.13 14.61 16.10
CA LYS A 280 -22.19 15.30 15.35
C LYS A 280 -22.46 16.69 15.92
N VAL A 281 -21.51 17.61 15.79
CA VAL A 281 -21.61 18.90 16.49
C VAL A 281 -22.51 19.90 15.79
N ASN A 282 -23.12 19.51 14.67
CA ASN A 282 -24.19 20.28 14.09
C ASN A 282 -25.26 19.37 13.47
N PRO A 283 -26.52 19.46 13.92
CA PRO A 283 -27.63 18.80 13.22
C PRO A 283 -27.81 19.30 11.77
N ALA A 284 -27.26 20.46 11.41
CA ALA A 284 -27.18 20.90 10.01
C ALA A 284 -26.21 20.07 9.15
N TYR A 285 -25.36 19.24 9.76
CA TYR A 285 -24.42 18.33 9.10
C TYR A 285 -24.77 16.84 9.30
N GLU A 286 -25.93 16.52 9.89
CA GLU A 286 -26.36 15.13 10.13
C GLU A 286 -26.55 14.30 8.86
N ASP A 287 -26.80 14.95 7.71
CA ASP A 287 -26.92 14.29 6.41
C ASP A 287 -25.56 14.09 5.70
N TYR A 288 -24.45 14.53 6.31
CA TYR A 288 -23.10 14.48 5.74
C TYR A 288 -22.18 13.59 6.59
N ALA A 289 -22.56 12.33 6.78
CA ALA A 289 -21.60 11.31 7.15
C ALA A 289 -20.63 11.14 5.96
N GLY A 290 -19.34 11.42 6.17
CA GLY A 290 -18.31 10.74 5.37
C GLY A 290 -17.13 11.57 4.86
N LEU A 291 -17.19 12.89 4.77
CA LEU A 291 -16.11 13.66 4.15
C LEU A 291 -15.95 14.99 4.88
N TYR A 292 -14.99 15.04 5.82
CA TYR A 292 -14.57 16.27 6.46
C TYR A 292 -13.17 16.59 6.00
N GLY A 293 -13.05 17.54 5.09
CA GLY A 293 -11.82 18.28 4.95
C GLY A 293 -11.98 19.73 5.39
N PHE A 294 -10.93 20.24 5.99
CA PHE A 294 -10.81 21.65 6.32
C PHE A 294 -9.88 22.29 5.29
N GLN A 295 -10.46 23.12 4.43
CA GLN A 295 -9.76 23.95 3.46
C GLN A 295 -9.17 25.23 4.06
N ASP A 296 -9.03 25.30 5.38
CA ASP A 296 -8.38 26.46 5.99
C ASP A 296 -6.89 26.35 5.76
N ILE A 297 -6.43 27.04 4.71
CA ILE A 297 -5.04 27.44 4.56
C ILE A 297 -4.66 28.09 5.89
N PRO A 298 -3.77 27.49 6.69
CA PRO A 298 -3.39 28.02 7.97
C PRO A 298 -2.79 29.40 7.73
N PRO A 299 -2.97 30.33 8.67
CA PRO A 299 -2.43 31.67 8.54
C PRO A 299 -0.93 31.57 8.20
N PRO A 300 -0.40 32.45 7.32
CA PRO A 300 0.98 32.41 6.90
C PRO A 300 1.94 32.28 8.09
N GLY A 301 2.70 31.18 8.16
CA GLY A 301 3.65 30.90 9.23
C GLY A 301 3.21 29.86 10.28
N ALA A 302 1.99 29.34 10.20
CA ALA A 302 1.60 28.14 10.94
C ALA A 302 2.05 26.88 10.16
N PRO A 303 2.61 25.87 10.85
CA PRO A 303 3.00 24.61 10.20
C PRO A 303 1.77 23.94 9.58
N PRO A 304 1.87 23.34 8.38
CA PRO A 304 0.74 22.64 7.78
C PRO A 304 0.24 21.54 8.73
N PRO A 305 -1.05 21.55 9.14
CA PRO A 305 -1.67 20.46 9.91
C PRO A 305 -1.61 19.12 9.19
N CYS A 306 -1.88 18.05 9.93
CA CYS A 306 -2.36 16.80 9.38
C CYS A 306 -3.67 17.11 8.65
N TYR A 307 -3.60 17.46 7.37
CA TYR A 307 -4.77 17.91 6.65
C TYR A 307 -5.61 16.72 6.24
N LEU A 308 -6.87 16.82 6.59
CA LEU A 308 -7.92 16.22 5.78
C LEU A 308 -8.33 17.26 4.75
N MET A 309 -8.20 16.92 3.46
CA MET A 309 -8.74 17.73 2.38
C MET A 309 -10.18 17.29 2.04
N ASP A 310 -10.97 18.26 1.55
CA ASP A 310 -12.43 18.23 1.57
C ASP A 310 -12.99 17.65 0.27
N SER A 311 -13.78 16.58 0.37
CA SER A 311 -14.67 16.16 -0.71
C SER A 311 -16.14 16.12 -0.27
N ARG A 312 -16.65 17.22 0.29
CA ARG A 312 -18.08 17.43 0.65
C ARG A 312 -19.13 17.28 -0.46
N GLU A 313 -18.76 16.83 -1.65
CA GLU A 313 -19.69 16.49 -2.73
C GLU A 313 -19.37 15.08 -3.18
N LYS A 314 -20.39 14.21 -3.35
CA LYS A 314 -20.32 12.95 -4.13
C LYS A 314 -19.09 12.98 -5.01
N LEU A 315 -18.01 12.27 -4.63
CA LEU A 315 -16.66 12.43 -5.15
C LEU A 315 -16.71 13.13 -6.51
N SER A 316 -16.53 14.46 -6.50
CA SER A 316 -16.53 15.20 -7.78
C SER A 316 -15.57 14.44 -8.69
N PRO A 317 -15.98 14.03 -9.90
CA PRO A 317 -15.20 13.10 -10.72
C PRO A 317 -13.77 13.65 -10.86
N GLY A 318 -12.84 13.01 -10.17
CA GLY A 318 -11.42 13.39 -10.14
C GLY A 318 -10.74 13.53 -8.79
N TYR A 319 -11.43 13.39 -7.65
CA TYR A 319 -10.75 13.25 -6.35
C TYR A 319 -10.47 11.78 -6.04
N SER A 320 -9.24 11.48 -5.65
CA SER A 320 -8.78 10.17 -5.21
C SER A 320 -8.59 10.19 -3.70
N THR A 321 -9.57 9.63 -3.00
CA THR A 321 -9.48 9.37 -1.57
C THR A 321 -9.05 7.92 -1.34
N SER A 322 -8.15 7.71 -0.38
CA SER A 322 -7.76 6.43 0.18
C SER A 322 -8.27 6.33 1.63
N PHE A 323 -7.85 5.32 2.38
CA PHE A 323 -8.27 5.17 3.77
C PHE A 323 -7.38 4.19 4.54
N ARG A 324 -7.51 4.22 5.87
CA ARG A 324 -6.90 3.28 6.81
C ARG A 324 -7.92 2.78 7.80
N CYS A 325 -7.68 1.57 8.29
CA CYS A 325 -8.48 1.01 9.35
C CYS A 325 -7.74 1.05 10.71
N CYS A 326 -8.51 1.25 11.77
CA CYS A 326 -8.07 1.27 13.16
C CYS A 326 -8.69 0.09 13.93
N LYS A 327 -8.11 -0.22 15.10
CA LYS A 327 -8.58 -1.32 15.98
C LYS A 327 -8.28 -1.07 17.46
#